data_AF-A0A2G9P673-F1
#
_entry.id   AF-A0A2G9P673-F1
#
_cell.length_a   1.000
_cell.length_b   1.000
_cell.length_c   1.000
_cell.angle_alpha   90.00
_cell.angle_beta   90.00
_cell.angle_gamma   90.00
#
_symmetry.space_group_name_H-M   'P 1'
#
loop_
_entity.id
_entity.type
_entity.pdbx_description
1 polymer ?
#
loop_
_entity_poly.entity_id
_entity_poly.type
_entity_poly.pdbx_seq_one_letter_code
_entity_poly.pdbx_strand_id
1 'polypeptide(L)'
;MLKEHERREYLKSLDEDKRKMEEAHFEEMKKKHREHPKVNVPGSKDQLKEVWEETDGLDPNDFNPKTFFKLHDTNGDGILDEQELEALFTKELEKVYDPKNAEDDMMEMEEERLRMREHVMKNVDTNQDRLVTLEEFLKSTETKDFNNPNEDWQTVEETQIYTEDELQRFEQDLVAQETALNQKAEELRKEHEVLQQRKMELDAQKKEYQQAVVQMEQHKAQQVGAVAAQAVGPNGELKFQAQVQEVAGEKVNPEAQQGSVIHPAPPGDAPHPGDKAPETPQETHVQNQQ
;
A
#
# COMPACT_ATOMS: atom_id res chain seq x y z
N MET A 1 20.24 -2.07 -0.45
CA MET A 1 20.85 -0.81 -0.95
C MET A 1 20.41 0.42 -0.15
N LEU A 2 19.11 0.64 0.09
CA LEU A 2 18.63 1.83 0.84
C LEU A 2 19.25 1.97 2.24
N LYS A 3 19.31 0.88 3.02
CA LYS A 3 19.94 0.84 4.36
C LYS A 3 21.39 1.33 4.36
N GLU A 4 22.19 0.95 3.36
CA GLU A 4 23.58 1.41 3.22
C GLU A 4 23.67 2.88 2.80
N HIS A 5 22.77 3.34 1.92
CA HIS A 5 22.69 4.76 1.58
C HIS A 5 22.38 5.62 2.82
N GLU A 6 21.37 5.26 3.59
CA GLU A 6 20.99 5.95 4.84
C GLU A 6 22.14 5.97 5.84
N ARG A 7 22.86 4.85 5.99
CA ARG A 7 24.07 4.77 6.82
C ARG A 7 25.14 5.76 6.34
N ARG A 8 25.42 5.83 5.04
CA ARG A 8 26.40 6.78 4.47
C ARG A 8 26.00 8.23 4.70
N GLU A 9 24.73 8.57 4.49
CA GLU A 9 24.23 9.93 4.75
C GLU A 9 24.29 10.29 6.24
N TYR A 10 23.94 9.35 7.12
CA TYR A 10 24.07 9.54 8.57
C TYR A 10 25.52 9.79 8.97
N LEU A 11 26.47 8.97 8.51
CA LEU A 11 27.90 9.15 8.78
C LEU A 11 28.46 10.47 8.23
N LYS A 12 27.96 10.95 7.07
CA LYS A 12 28.33 12.26 6.51
C LYS A 12 27.85 13.43 7.37
N SER A 13 26.75 13.26 8.10
CA SER A 13 26.19 14.31 8.98
C SER A 13 26.94 14.47 10.31
N LEU A 14 27.80 13.51 10.67
CA LEU A 14 28.52 13.45 11.94
C LEU A 14 29.92 14.10 11.89
N ASP A 15 30.37 14.58 13.05
CA ASP A 15 31.76 15.03 13.26
C ASP A 15 32.75 13.87 13.18
N GLU A 16 34.03 14.13 12.92
CA GLU A 16 35.04 13.08 12.67
C GLU A 16 35.15 12.05 13.81
N ASP A 17 35.17 12.50 15.06
CA ASP A 17 35.28 11.62 16.23
C ASP A 17 34.03 10.74 16.39
N LYS A 18 32.83 11.32 16.17
CA LYS A 18 31.56 10.58 16.25
C LYS A 18 31.43 9.59 15.10
N ARG A 19 31.83 9.97 13.89
CA ARG A 19 31.84 9.09 12.72
C ARG A 19 32.69 7.84 12.96
N LYS A 20 33.89 7.99 13.53
CA LYS A 20 34.75 6.84 13.90
C LYS A 20 34.12 5.94 14.95
N MET A 21 33.46 6.51 15.96
CA MET A 21 32.75 5.73 16.98
C MET A 21 31.59 4.94 16.38
N GLU A 22 30.80 5.56 15.51
CA GLU A 22 29.65 4.93 14.84
C GLU A 22 30.09 3.85 13.85
N GLU A 23 31.16 4.09 13.08
CA GLU A 23 31.75 3.07 12.21
C GLU A 23 32.24 1.85 13.00
N ALA A 24 32.94 2.07 14.12
CA ALA A 24 33.39 0.99 14.98
C ALA A 24 32.22 0.23 15.63
N HIS A 25 31.18 0.94 16.06
CA HIS A 25 29.96 0.33 16.58
C HIS A 25 29.29 -0.53 15.51
N PHE A 26 29.12 -0.03 14.29
CA PHE A 26 28.54 -0.79 13.18
C PHE A 26 29.36 -2.04 12.83
N GLU A 27 30.69 -1.93 12.82
CA GLU A 27 31.57 -3.09 12.61
C GLU A 27 31.45 -4.13 13.73
N GLU A 28 31.31 -3.69 14.98
CA GLU A 28 31.08 -4.58 16.13
C GLU A 28 29.74 -5.32 16.00
N MET A 29 28.68 -4.59 15.66
CA MET A 29 27.33 -5.14 15.43
C MET A 29 27.35 -6.19 14.32
N LYS A 30 27.93 -5.84 13.17
CA LYS A 30 28.12 -6.77 12.03
C LYS A 30 29.00 -7.97 12.39
N LYS A 31 29.91 -7.82 13.35
CA LYS A 31 30.71 -8.95 13.83
C LYS A 31 29.86 -9.88 14.71
N LYS A 32 29.07 -9.33 15.64
CA LYS A 32 28.18 -10.10 16.50
C LYS A 32 27.11 -10.84 15.69
N HIS A 33 26.53 -10.18 14.70
CA HIS A 33 25.52 -10.81 13.84
C HIS A 33 26.10 -12.00 13.06
N ARG A 34 27.36 -11.90 12.58
CA ARG A 34 28.09 -13.02 11.97
C ARG A 34 28.45 -14.16 12.92
N GLU A 35 28.36 -13.94 14.24
CA GLU A 35 28.60 -14.98 15.24
C GLU A 35 27.30 -15.73 15.55
N HIS A 36 26.83 -16.53 14.58
CA HIS A 36 25.65 -17.40 14.74
C HIS A 36 26.00 -18.90 14.56
N PRO A 37 25.18 -19.83 15.08
CA PRO A 37 25.28 -21.25 14.74
C PRO A 37 25.18 -21.46 13.22
N LYS A 38 25.79 -22.54 12.71
CA LYS A 38 25.74 -22.84 11.28
C LYS A 38 24.29 -22.95 10.79
N VAL A 39 24.00 -22.23 9.70
CA VAL A 39 22.74 -22.31 8.97
C VAL A 39 22.87 -23.36 7.88
N ASN A 40 21.91 -24.29 7.84
CA ASN A 40 21.89 -25.32 6.81
C ASN A 40 21.33 -24.75 5.50
N VAL A 41 21.70 -25.35 4.37
CA VAL A 41 21.14 -24.95 3.07
C VAL A 41 19.64 -25.27 3.05
N PRO A 42 18.77 -24.34 2.63
CA PRO A 42 17.33 -24.55 2.55
C PRO A 42 16.97 -25.76 1.69
N GLY A 43 16.13 -26.65 2.21
CA GLY A 43 15.73 -27.88 1.53
C GLY A 43 16.80 -28.98 1.53
N SER A 44 17.96 -28.79 2.18
CA SER A 44 18.97 -29.84 2.35
C SER A 44 18.54 -30.88 3.37
N LYS A 45 19.15 -32.06 3.31
CA LYS A 45 18.88 -33.16 4.24
C LYS A 45 19.08 -32.78 5.70
N ASP A 46 20.12 -32.01 5.98
CA ASP A 46 20.46 -31.61 7.36
C ASP A 46 19.41 -30.66 7.91
N GLN A 47 18.98 -29.67 7.10
CA GLN A 47 17.89 -28.75 7.46
C GLN A 47 16.58 -29.50 7.74
N LEU A 48 16.16 -30.41 6.85
CA LEU A 48 14.90 -31.15 7.05
C LEU A 48 14.97 -32.11 8.24
N LYS A 49 16.13 -32.70 8.52
CA LYS A 49 16.34 -33.53 9.71
C LYS A 49 16.28 -32.72 11.00
N GLU A 50 16.80 -31.51 10.99
CA GLU A 50 16.73 -30.61 12.14
C GLU A 50 15.29 -30.23 12.44
N VAL A 51 14.50 -29.85 11.42
CA VAL A 51 13.06 -29.60 11.58
C VAL A 51 12.34 -30.84 12.12
N TRP A 52 12.66 -32.02 11.58
CA TRP A 52 12.12 -33.30 12.06
C TRP A 52 12.44 -33.62 13.53
N GLU A 53 13.62 -33.23 14.00
CA GLU A 53 14.02 -33.42 15.39
C GLU A 53 13.42 -32.36 16.31
N GLU A 54 13.61 -31.10 15.98
CA GLU A 54 13.34 -29.98 16.87
C GLU A 54 11.88 -29.51 16.83
N THR A 55 11.25 -29.51 15.65
CA THR A 55 9.86 -29.08 15.47
C THR A 55 8.90 -30.26 15.65
N ASP A 56 9.20 -31.40 15.02
CA ASP A 56 8.31 -32.56 15.06
C ASP A 56 8.56 -33.49 16.27
N GLY A 57 9.71 -33.39 16.92
CA GLY A 57 10.07 -34.21 18.08
C GLY A 57 10.34 -35.69 17.74
N LEU A 58 10.77 -35.96 16.50
CA LEU A 58 10.99 -37.31 15.97
C LEU A 58 12.48 -37.66 15.91
N ASP A 59 12.82 -38.95 15.94
CA ASP A 59 14.22 -39.39 15.90
C ASP A 59 14.86 -39.08 14.54
N PRO A 60 16.01 -38.36 14.49
CA PRO A 60 16.73 -38.06 13.25
C PRO A 60 17.15 -39.28 12.43
N ASN A 61 17.31 -40.44 13.08
CA ASN A 61 17.68 -41.70 12.43
C ASN A 61 16.52 -42.32 11.64
N ASP A 62 15.29 -42.00 12.04
CA ASP A 62 14.06 -42.47 11.40
C ASP A 62 13.53 -41.50 10.32
N PHE A 63 14.33 -40.48 9.97
CA PHE A 63 13.97 -39.49 8.97
C PHE A 63 13.51 -40.14 7.67
N ASN A 64 12.27 -39.83 7.28
CA ASN A 64 11.66 -40.32 6.06
C ASN A 64 11.08 -39.14 5.26
N PRO A 65 11.58 -38.82 4.05
CA PRO A 65 11.12 -37.67 3.29
C PRO A 65 9.62 -37.69 3.00
N LYS A 66 9.04 -38.87 2.74
CA LYS A 66 7.60 -38.99 2.46
C LYS A 66 6.74 -38.70 3.68
N THR A 67 7.18 -39.12 4.87
CA THR A 67 6.47 -38.79 6.12
C THR A 67 6.67 -37.31 6.45
N PHE A 68 7.88 -36.78 6.27
CA PHE A 68 8.19 -35.37 6.46
C PHE A 68 7.26 -34.48 5.63
N PHE A 69 7.13 -34.76 4.33
CA PHE A 69 6.23 -34.03 3.43
C PHE A 69 4.80 -33.99 3.96
N LYS A 70 4.25 -35.16 4.33
CA LYS A 70 2.88 -35.27 4.83
C LYS A 70 2.63 -34.59 6.17
N LEU A 71 3.68 -34.41 6.97
CA LEU A 71 3.58 -33.77 8.27
C LEU A 71 3.50 -32.25 8.13
N HIS A 72 4.11 -31.70 7.07
CA HIS A 72 4.19 -30.26 6.80
C HIS A 72 3.20 -29.76 5.76
N ASP A 73 2.59 -30.67 5.00
CA ASP A 73 1.33 -30.45 4.29
C ASP A 73 0.22 -30.23 5.34
N THR A 74 0.11 -28.98 5.78
CA THR A 74 -0.67 -28.58 6.96
C THR A 74 -2.15 -28.58 6.64
N ASN A 75 -2.49 -28.28 5.38
CA ASN A 75 -3.86 -28.25 4.90
C ASN A 75 -4.34 -29.62 4.34
N GLY A 76 -3.42 -30.56 4.07
CA GLY A 76 -3.67 -31.92 3.63
C GLY A 76 -4.05 -32.08 2.16
N ASP A 77 -3.70 -31.12 1.29
CA ASP A 77 -4.05 -31.13 -0.13
C ASP A 77 -3.02 -31.88 -1.01
N GLY A 78 -1.92 -32.35 -0.41
CA GLY A 78 -0.90 -33.17 -1.07
C GLY A 78 0.13 -32.35 -1.87
N ILE A 79 0.15 -31.03 -1.70
CA ILE A 79 1.16 -30.11 -2.23
C ILE A 79 1.75 -29.32 -1.07
N LEU A 80 2.97 -28.79 -1.24
CA LEU A 80 3.53 -27.81 -0.34
C LEU A 80 3.53 -26.46 -1.04
N ASP A 81 2.79 -25.51 -0.48
CA ASP A 81 2.78 -24.14 -0.97
C ASP A 81 3.94 -23.30 -0.40
N GLU A 82 4.00 -22.03 -0.82
CA GLU A 82 5.03 -21.08 -0.36
C GLU A 82 5.02 -20.90 1.16
N GLN A 83 3.84 -20.87 1.80
CA GLN A 83 3.72 -20.63 3.24
C GLN A 83 4.18 -21.85 4.03
N GLU A 84 3.82 -23.05 3.57
CA GLU A 84 4.24 -24.31 4.17
C GLU A 84 5.74 -24.51 4.05
N LEU A 85 6.35 -24.16 2.91
CA LEU A 85 7.80 -24.17 2.75
C LEU A 85 8.48 -23.13 3.64
N GLU A 86 7.96 -21.90 3.69
CA GLU A 86 8.48 -20.82 4.53
C GLU A 86 8.50 -21.19 6.02
N ALA A 87 7.49 -21.93 6.48
CA ALA A 87 7.43 -22.42 7.86
C ALA A 87 8.64 -23.29 8.22
N LEU A 88 9.15 -24.09 7.28
CA LEU A 88 10.33 -24.95 7.48
C LEU A 88 11.61 -24.16 7.77
N PHE A 89 11.69 -22.92 7.29
CA PHE A 89 12.89 -22.09 7.42
C PHE A 89 12.97 -21.38 8.77
N THR A 90 11.88 -21.34 9.54
CA THR A 90 11.81 -20.61 10.81
C THR A 90 12.94 -21.01 11.76
N LYS A 91 13.22 -22.31 11.90
CA LYS A 91 14.29 -22.81 12.78
C LYS A 91 15.69 -22.37 12.34
N GLU A 92 15.93 -22.37 11.04
CA GLU A 92 17.21 -21.91 10.49
C GLU A 92 17.39 -20.40 10.67
N LEU A 93 16.32 -19.62 10.47
CA LEU A 93 16.34 -18.16 10.64
C LEU A 93 16.49 -17.75 12.11
N GLU A 94 15.89 -18.49 13.04
CA GLU A 94 16.01 -18.26 14.50
C GLU A 94 17.45 -18.40 15.02
N LYS A 95 18.34 -19.09 14.29
CA LYS A 95 19.77 -19.17 14.65
C LYS A 95 20.50 -17.84 14.42
N VAL A 96 20.06 -17.07 13.43
CA VAL A 96 20.73 -15.86 12.94
C VAL A 96 20.06 -14.60 13.50
N TYR A 97 18.73 -14.62 13.59
CA TYR A 97 17.93 -13.44 13.89
C TYR A 97 17.11 -13.67 15.15
N ASP A 98 17.40 -12.93 16.23
CA ASP A 98 16.59 -12.91 17.46
C ASP A 98 15.73 -11.63 17.51
N PRO A 99 14.39 -11.72 17.52
CA PRO A 99 13.50 -10.55 17.66
C PRO A 99 13.73 -9.71 18.93
N LYS A 100 14.40 -10.27 19.95
CA LYS A 100 14.76 -9.57 21.19
C LYS A 100 16.06 -8.80 21.07
N ASN A 101 16.86 -9.10 20.06
CA ASN A 101 18.12 -8.43 19.79
C ASN A 101 17.87 -7.23 18.86
N ALA A 102 18.12 -6.02 19.35
CA ALA A 102 17.93 -4.82 18.54
C ALA A 102 18.95 -4.71 17.39
N GLU A 103 20.01 -5.52 17.43
CA GLU A 103 21.01 -5.63 16.37
C GLU A 103 20.48 -6.40 15.14
N ASP A 104 19.50 -7.28 15.35
CA ASP A 104 18.96 -8.16 14.30
C ASP A 104 17.75 -7.51 13.62
N ASP A 105 17.86 -7.33 12.31
CA ASP A 105 16.83 -6.70 11.50
C ASP A 105 15.78 -7.74 11.05
N MET A 106 14.57 -7.64 11.59
CA MET A 106 13.48 -8.55 11.23
C MET A 106 13.05 -8.42 9.77
N MET A 107 13.32 -7.28 9.12
CA MET A 107 13.09 -7.13 7.69
C MET A 107 14.11 -7.93 6.88
N GLU A 108 15.37 -7.97 7.32
CA GLU A 108 16.41 -8.81 6.70
C GLU A 108 16.11 -10.29 6.91
N MET A 109 15.58 -10.69 8.08
CA MET A 109 15.10 -12.06 8.31
C MET A 109 14.02 -12.46 7.29
N GLU A 110 13.07 -11.57 6.99
CA GLU A 110 12.02 -11.85 6.01
C GLU A 110 12.58 -11.90 4.58
N GLU A 111 13.50 -11.01 4.21
CA GLU A 111 14.20 -11.09 2.92
C GLU A 111 14.97 -12.42 2.79
N GLU A 112 15.64 -12.84 3.85
CA GLU A 112 16.35 -14.12 3.90
C GLU A 112 15.38 -15.29 3.73
N ARG A 113 14.22 -15.27 4.40
CA ARG A 113 13.16 -16.26 4.22
C ARG A 113 12.75 -16.38 2.75
N LEU A 114 12.56 -15.25 2.07
CA LEU A 114 12.22 -15.23 0.65
C LEU A 114 13.37 -15.80 -0.21
N ARG A 115 14.64 -15.48 0.10
CA ARG A 115 15.80 -16.08 -0.60
C ARG A 115 15.85 -17.60 -0.42
N MET A 116 15.60 -18.09 0.79
CA MET A 116 15.53 -19.52 1.08
C MET A 116 14.40 -20.18 0.26
N ARG A 117 13.22 -19.55 0.21
CA ARG A 117 12.10 -20.02 -0.61
C ARG A 117 12.45 -20.07 -2.10
N GLU A 118 12.99 -19.00 -2.66
CA GLU A 118 13.35 -18.96 -4.09
C GLU A 118 14.44 -19.99 -4.42
N HIS A 119 15.37 -20.24 -3.49
CA HIS A 119 16.36 -21.31 -3.64
C HIS A 119 15.69 -22.69 -3.71
N VAL A 120 14.79 -23.01 -2.77
CA VAL A 120 14.07 -24.28 -2.76
C VAL A 120 13.19 -24.44 -3.99
N MET A 121 12.39 -23.44 -4.34
CA MET A 121 11.53 -23.47 -5.53
C MET A 121 12.34 -23.74 -6.78
N LYS A 122 13.45 -23.02 -6.99
CA LYS A 122 14.31 -23.23 -8.17
C LYS A 122 14.87 -24.64 -8.29
N ASN A 123 15.12 -25.32 -7.17
CA ASN A 123 15.76 -26.64 -7.14
C ASN A 123 14.76 -27.80 -7.10
N VAL A 124 13.55 -27.57 -6.59
CA VAL A 124 12.55 -28.63 -6.33
C VAL A 124 11.36 -28.53 -7.29
N ASP A 125 10.79 -27.33 -7.46
CA ASP A 125 9.65 -27.07 -8.35
C ASP A 125 10.14 -27.16 -9.81
N THR A 126 9.83 -28.30 -10.44
CA THR A 126 10.32 -28.60 -11.79
C THR A 126 9.42 -28.01 -12.86
N ASN A 127 8.12 -27.85 -12.57
CA ASN A 127 7.14 -27.36 -13.51
C ASN A 127 6.90 -25.83 -13.42
N GLN A 128 7.47 -25.17 -12.42
CA GLN A 128 7.44 -23.74 -12.14
C GLN A 128 6.03 -23.19 -11.87
N ASP A 129 5.15 -23.98 -11.24
CA ASP A 129 3.81 -23.54 -10.84
C ASP A 129 3.75 -22.93 -9.42
N ARG A 130 4.91 -22.84 -8.74
CA ARG A 130 5.08 -22.36 -7.36
C ARG A 130 4.43 -23.25 -6.30
N LEU A 131 4.16 -24.50 -6.64
CA LEU A 131 3.68 -25.53 -5.73
C LEU A 131 4.63 -26.73 -5.80
N VAL A 132 4.92 -27.35 -4.67
CA VAL A 132 5.80 -28.52 -4.64
C VAL A 132 4.98 -29.77 -4.41
N THR A 133 4.89 -30.61 -5.44
CA THR A 133 4.23 -31.91 -5.30
C THR A 133 5.10 -32.92 -4.55
N LEU A 134 4.48 -33.96 -3.99
CA LEU A 134 5.21 -35.07 -3.35
C LEU A 134 6.23 -35.71 -4.32
N GLU A 135 5.91 -35.82 -5.61
CA GLU A 135 6.82 -36.41 -6.60
C GLU A 135 8.08 -35.55 -6.79
N GLU A 136 7.90 -34.23 -6.94
CA GLU A 136 9.01 -33.28 -7.07
C GLU A 136 9.89 -33.26 -5.83
N PHE A 137 9.26 -33.23 -4.66
CA PHE A 137 9.96 -33.29 -3.38
C PHE A 137 10.77 -34.58 -3.23
N LEU A 138 10.20 -35.75 -3.52
CA LEU A 138 10.94 -37.01 -3.42
C LEU A 138 12.09 -37.06 -4.41
N LYS A 139 11.87 -36.58 -5.64
CA LYS A 139 12.91 -36.52 -6.66
C LYS A 139 14.06 -35.59 -6.27
N SER A 140 13.78 -34.47 -5.61
CA SER A 140 14.83 -33.56 -5.13
C SER A 140 15.70 -34.22 -4.05
N THR A 141 15.14 -35.11 -3.23
CA THR A 141 15.90 -35.84 -2.18
C THR A 141 16.93 -36.84 -2.74
N GLU A 142 16.79 -37.23 -4.00
CA GLU A 142 17.74 -38.11 -4.71
C GLU A 142 18.93 -37.33 -5.29
N THR A 143 18.87 -36.00 -5.30
CA THR A 143 19.94 -35.16 -5.83
C THR A 143 21.16 -35.13 -4.91
N LYS A 144 22.31 -34.79 -5.48
CA LYS A 144 23.55 -34.62 -4.70
C LYS A 144 23.46 -33.42 -3.77
N ASP A 145 22.87 -32.33 -4.24
CA ASP A 145 22.76 -31.08 -3.49
C ASP A 145 21.90 -31.25 -2.23
N PHE A 146 20.89 -32.12 -2.26
CA PHE A 146 20.14 -32.51 -1.06
C PHE A 146 21.02 -33.17 0.01
N ASN A 147 21.86 -34.12 -0.40
CA ASN A 147 22.62 -34.97 0.54
C ASN A 147 23.95 -34.33 0.98
N ASN A 148 24.58 -33.57 0.11
CA ASN A 148 25.85 -32.90 0.33
C ASN A 148 25.81 -31.57 -0.43
N PRO A 149 25.22 -30.51 0.14
CA PRO A 149 25.29 -29.19 -0.47
C PRO A 149 26.76 -28.79 -0.63
N ASN A 150 27.11 -28.26 -1.79
CA ASN A 150 28.51 -27.95 -2.12
C ASN A 150 29.04 -26.72 -1.36
N GLU A 151 28.15 -25.87 -0.85
CA GLU A 151 28.45 -24.61 -0.18
C GLU A 151 27.54 -24.45 1.05
N ASP A 152 28.03 -23.74 2.06
CA ASP A 152 27.25 -23.35 3.23
C ASP A 152 26.30 -22.19 2.87
N TRP A 153 25.17 -22.08 3.57
CA TRP A 153 24.24 -20.98 3.34
C TRP A 153 24.80 -19.66 3.85
N GLN A 154 24.91 -18.66 2.98
CA GLN A 154 25.37 -17.31 3.32
C GLN A 154 24.17 -16.37 3.48
N THR A 155 24.08 -15.73 4.64
CA THR A 155 23.01 -14.78 4.97
C THR A 155 23.07 -13.52 4.07
N VAL A 156 22.00 -12.72 4.07
CA VAL A 156 21.91 -11.46 3.30
C VAL A 156 23.08 -10.55 3.66
N GLU A 157 23.48 -10.50 4.93
CA GLU A 157 24.55 -9.61 5.39
C GLU A 157 25.94 -10.02 4.85
N GLU A 158 26.18 -11.33 4.72
CA GLU A 158 27.41 -11.89 4.19
C GLU A 158 27.48 -11.84 2.66
N THR A 159 26.32 -11.98 2.02
CA THR A 159 26.20 -11.89 0.57
C THR A 159 26.22 -10.41 0.17
N GLN A 160 27.36 -9.90 -0.27
CA GLN A 160 27.38 -8.57 -0.88
C GLN A 160 26.64 -8.60 -2.23
N ILE A 161 25.34 -8.31 -2.21
CA ILE A 161 24.44 -8.37 -3.37
C ILE A 161 24.57 -7.18 -4.33
N TYR A 162 25.29 -6.12 -3.95
CA TYR A 162 25.49 -4.93 -4.79
C TYR A 162 26.97 -4.51 -4.86
N THR A 163 27.35 -4.03 -6.03
CA THR A 163 28.64 -3.39 -6.29
C THR A 163 28.61 -1.91 -5.89
N GLU A 164 29.78 -1.31 -5.69
CA GLU A 164 29.89 0.14 -5.40
C GLU A 164 29.30 0.98 -6.54
N ASP A 165 29.50 0.55 -7.79
CA ASP A 165 28.94 1.23 -8.97
C ASP A 165 27.40 1.18 -9.00
N GLU A 166 26.79 0.06 -8.60
CA GLU A 166 25.33 -0.07 -8.51
C GLU A 166 24.76 0.78 -7.37
N LEU A 167 25.43 0.80 -6.22
CA LEU A 167 25.05 1.66 -5.12
C LEU A 167 25.10 3.14 -5.53
N GLN A 168 26.18 3.58 -6.18
CA GLN A 168 26.30 4.97 -6.63
C GLN A 168 25.20 5.36 -7.62
N ARG A 169 24.81 4.47 -8.54
CA ARG A 169 23.68 4.70 -9.45
C ARG A 169 22.36 4.81 -8.68
N PHE A 170 22.15 3.92 -7.72
CA PHE A 170 20.97 3.97 -6.85
C PHE A 170 20.87 5.30 -6.09
N GLU A 171 21.98 5.79 -5.53
CA GLU A 171 22.01 7.10 -4.85
C GLU A 171 21.69 8.26 -5.79
N GLN A 172 22.19 8.23 -7.03
CA GLN A 172 21.87 9.24 -8.05
C GLN A 172 20.39 9.23 -8.43
N ASP A 173 19.82 8.04 -8.64
CA ASP A 173 18.40 7.88 -8.96
C ASP A 173 17.50 8.34 -7.80
N LEU A 174 17.91 8.08 -6.54
CA LEU A 174 17.19 8.53 -5.36
C LEU A 174 17.13 10.06 -5.26
N VAL A 175 18.26 10.74 -5.49
CA VAL A 175 18.32 12.21 -5.53
C VAL A 175 17.46 12.77 -6.68
N ALA A 176 17.50 12.14 -7.86
CA ALA A 176 16.67 12.53 -8.99
C ALA A 176 15.17 12.38 -8.67
N GLN A 177 14.79 11.30 -7.98
CA GLN A 177 13.41 11.06 -7.57
C GLN A 177 12.95 12.07 -6.50
N GLU A 178 13.78 12.34 -5.48
CA GLU A 178 13.47 13.30 -4.43
C GLU A 178 13.27 14.70 -5.00
N THR A 179 14.16 15.13 -5.89
CA THR A 179 14.04 16.44 -6.56
C THR A 179 12.78 16.55 -7.42
N ALA A 180 12.41 15.49 -8.15
CA ALA A 180 11.16 15.44 -8.91
C ALA A 180 9.92 15.50 -8.00
N LEU A 181 9.94 14.79 -6.87
CA LEU A 181 8.85 14.81 -5.88
C LEU A 181 8.71 16.20 -5.24
N ASN A 182 9.82 16.85 -4.88
CA ASN A 182 9.81 18.20 -4.32
C ASN A 182 9.24 19.22 -5.31
N GLN A 183 9.62 19.16 -6.59
CA GLN A 183 9.05 20.02 -7.63
C GLN A 183 7.54 19.81 -7.77
N LYS A 184 7.08 18.55 -7.78
CA LYS A 184 5.66 18.22 -7.84
C LYS A 184 4.90 18.69 -6.60
N ALA A 185 5.49 18.59 -5.41
CA ALA A 185 4.91 19.07 -4.17
C ALA A 185 4.75 20.61 -4.19
N GLU A 186 5.74 21.35 -4.72
CA GLU A 186 5.64 22.79 -4.90
C GLU A 186 4.56 23.20 -5.91
N GLU A 187 4.43 22.46 -7.01
CA GLU A 187 3.38 22.68 -8.01
C GLU A 187 1.98 22.46 -7.42
N LEU A 188 1.78 21.33 -6.73
CA LEU A 188 0.53 21.03 -6.02
C LEU A 188 0.19 22.08 -4.97
N ARG A 189 1.20 22.60 -4.25
CA ARG A 189 0.99 23.67 -3.29
C ARG A 189 0.48 24.94 -3.98
N LYS A 190 1.10 25.34 -5.10
CA LYS A 190 0.64 26.51 -5.88
C LYS A 190 -0.77 26.31 -6.42
N GLU A 191 -1.08 25.13 -6.94
CA GLU A 191 -2.42 24.79 -7.42
C GLU A 191 -3.45 24.88 -6.28
N HIS A 192 -3.12 24.35 -5.10
CA HIS A 192 -3.96 24.44 -3.91
C HIS A 192 -4.24 25.89 -3.51
N GLU A 193 -3.21 26.75 -3.53
CA GLU A 193 -3.35 28.19 -3.24
C GLU A 193 -4.27 28.90 -4.25
N VAL A 194 -4.17 28.57 -5.55
CA VAL A 194 -5.04 29.11 -6.60
C VAL A 194 -6.49 28.64 -6.43
N LEU A 195 -6.70 27.35 -6.15
CA LEU A 195 -8.04 26.79 -5.93
C LEU A 195 -8.70 27.40 -4.68
N GLN A 196 -7.92 27.64 -3.61
CA GLN A 196 -8.36 28.33 -2.41
C GLN A 196 -8.85 29.76 -2.73
N GLN A 197 -8.08 30.53 -3.49
CA GLN A 197 -8.47 31.88 -3.91
C GLN A 197 -9.76 31.86 -4.73
N ARG A 198 -9.85 30.97 -5.73
CA ARG A 198 -11.04 30.82 -6.57
C ARG A 198 -12.28 30.46 -5.75
N LYS A 199 -12.13 29.62 -4.72
CA LYS A 199 -13.21 29.28 -3.79
C LYS A 199 -13.69 30.50 -3.01
N MET A 200 -12.77 31.33 -2.48
CA MET A 200 -13.14 32.56 -1.78
C MET A 200 -13.87 33.56 -2.69
N GLU A 201 -13.46 33.69 -3.94
CA GLU A 201 -14.13 34.54 -4.94
C GLU A 201 -15.55 34.04 -5.25
N LEU A 202 -15.72 32.74 -5.46
CA LEU A 202 -17.03 32.10 -5.67
C LEU A 202 -17.96 32.30 -4.47
N ASP A 203 -17.45 32.15 -3.24
CA ASP A 203 -18.22 32.36 -2.02
C ASP A 203 -18.63 33.84 -1.86
N ALA A 204 -17.74 34.78 -2.19
CA ALA A 204 -18.06 36.21 -2.22
C ALA A 204 -19.13 36.55 -3.25
N GLN A 205 -19.00 36.04 -4.49
CA GLN A 205 -19.97 36.24 -5.56
C GLN A 205 -21.34 35.65 -5.20
N LYS A 206 -21.37 34.46 -4.58
CA LYS A 206 -22.61 33.83 -4.10
C LYS A 206 -23.30 34.67 -3.04
N LYS A 207 -22.54 35.27 -2.12
CA LYS A 207 -23.08 36.16 -1.08
C LYS A 207 -23.64 37.45 -1.68
N GLU A 208 -22.95 38.05 -2.64
CA GLU A 208 -23.41 39.25 -3.34
C GLU A 208 -24.71 38.96 -4.11
N TYR A 209 -24.76 37.86 -4.86
CA TYR A 209 -25.98 37.42 -5.55
C TYR A 209 -27.15 37.22 -4.58
N GLN A 210 -26.91 36.57 -3.44
CA GLN A 210 -27.94 36.36 -2.41
C GLN A 210 -28.45 37.70 -1.84
N GLN A 211 -27.57 38.67 -1.59
CA GLN A 211 -27.97 40.01 -1.15
C GLN A 211 -28.81 40.73 -2.21
N ALA A 212 -28.42 40.67 -3.49
CA ALA A 212 -29.16 41.28 -4.57
C ALA A 212 -30.58 40.69 -4.72
N VAL A 213 -30.72 39.36 -4.58
CA VAL A 213 -32.03 38.69 -4.58
C VAL A 213 -32.91 39.20 -3.42
N VAL A 214 -32.37 39.28 -2.20
CA VAL A 214 -33.12 39.79 -1.04
C VAL A 214 -33.55 41.24 -1.23
N GLN A 215 -32.67 42.10 -1.75
CA GLN A 215 -33.02 43.50 -2.03
C GLN A 215 -34.13 43.62 -3.08
N MET A 216 -34.06 42.80 -4.14
CA MET A 216 -35.10 42.76 -5.17
C MET A 216 -36.44 42.30 -4.61
N GLU A 217 -36.46 41.29 -3.73
CA GLU A 217 -37.67 40.85 -3.03
C GLU A 217 -38.25 41.95 -2.14
N GLN A 218 -37.42 42.69 -1.40
CA GLN A 218 -37.86 43.83 -0.58
C GLN A 218 -38.44 44.97 -1.43
N HIS A 219 -37.78 45.33 -2.53
CA HIS A 219 -38.29 46.34 -3.46
C HIS A 219 -39.62 45.91 -4.08
N LYS A 220 -39.76 44.64 -4.47
CA LYS A 220 -41.02 44.10 -4.97
C LYS A 220 -42.13 44.14 -3.91
N ALA A 221 -41.83 43.79 -2.66
CA ALA A 221 -42.79 43.88 -1.56
C ALA A 221 -43.26 45.32 -1.28
N GLN A 222 -42.35 46.30 -1.35
CA GLN A 222 -42.69 47.72 -1.21
C GLN A 222 -43.51 48.24 -2.40
N GLN A 223 -43.22 47.77 -3.61
CA GLN A 223 -43.98 48.15 -4.80
C GLN A 223 -45.38 47.54 -4.79
N VAL A 224 -45.54 46.28 -4.36
CA VAL A 224 -46.87 45.66 -4.16
C VAL A 224 -47.64 46.36 -3.03
N GLY A 225 -46.96 46.79 -1.96
CA GLY A 225 -47.56 47.62 -0.90
C GLY A 225 -48.01 49.00 -1.39
N ALA A 226 -47.25 49.65 -2.26
CA ALA A 226 -47.60 50.94 -2.85
C ALA A 226 -48.73 50.83 -3.90
N VAL A 227 -48.76 49.75 -4.69
CA VAL A 227 -49.84 49.48 -5.65
C VAL A 227 -51.12 49.05 -4.93
N ALA A 228 -51.04 48.30 -3.83
CA ALA A 228 -52.20 48.01 -2.97
C ALA A 228 -52.76 49.27 -2.27
N ALA A 229 -51.88 50.23 -1.89
CA ALA A 229 -52.31 51.51 -1.33
C ALA A 229 -52.89 52.48 -2.38
N GLN A 230 -52.53 52.35 -3.66
CA GLN A 230 -53.07 53.16 -4.77
C GLN A 230 -54.26 52.50 -5.50
N ALA A 231 -54.54 51.21 -5.29
CA ALA A 231 -55.66 50.49 -5.89
C ALA A 231 -56.99 50.58 -5.12
N VAL A 232 -57.04 51.28 -3.97
CA VAL A 232 -58.29 51.50 -3.23
C VAL A 232 -58.69 52.98 -3.33
N GLY A 233 -59.39 53.32 -4.41
CA GLY A 233 -60.25 54.50 -4.46
C GLY A 233 -61.55 54.25 -3.69
N PRO A 234 -62.23 55.29 -3.16
CA PRO A 234 -63.30 55.15 -2.16
C PRO A 234 -64.60 54.48 -2.63
N ASN A 235 -64.65 53.90 -3.84
CA ASN A 235 -65.88 53.36 -4.44
C ASN A 235 -65.70 52.06 -5.26
N GLY A 236 -64.77 51.17 -4.90
CA GLY A 236 -64.92 49.72 -5.16
C GLY A 236 -65.21 49.24 -6.59
N GLU A 237 -64.67 49.87 -7.64
CA GLU A 237 -64.75 49.36 -9.02
C GLU A 237 -63.37 48.93 -9.56
N LEU A 238 -63.22 47.65 -9.88
CA LEU A 238 -62.06 47.11 -10.60
C LEU A 238 -62.07 47.56 -12.06
N LYS A 239 -61.12 48.41 -12.45
CA LYS A 239 -60.80 48.66 -13.87
C LYS A 239 -59.72 47.69 -14.33
N PHE A 240 -60.13 46.60 -14.98
CA PHE A 240 -59.24 45.85 -15.87
C PHE A 240 -59.00 46.68 -17.12
N GLN A 241 -57.79 47.20 -17.28
CA GLN A 241 -57.31 47.72 -18.56
C GLN A 241 -56.10 46.87 -18.96
N ALA A 242 -56.37 45.88 -19.81
CA ALA A 242 -55.32 45.11 -20.47
C ALA A 242 -54.61 46.04 -21.46
N GLN A 243 -53.46 46.59 -21.04
CA GLN A 243 -52.50 47.17 -21.98
C GLN A 243 -51.53 46.06 -22.38
N VAL A 244 -51.86 45.40 -23.48
CA VAL A 244 -50.89 44.65 -24.29
C VAL A 244 -49.99 45.70 -24.93
N GLN A 245 -48.80 45.90 -24.38
CA GLN A 245 -47.77 46.67 -25.06
C GLN A 245 -46.91 45.70 -25.86
N GLU A 246 -47.36 45.54 -27.10
CA GLU A 246 -46.65 44.90 -28.20
C GLU A 246 -45.33 45.66 -28.44
N VAL A 247 -44.19 45.02 -28.17
CA VAL A 247 -42.89 45.49 -28.67
C VAL A 247 -42.56 44.61 -29.86
N ALA A 248 -42.96 45.08 -31.04
CA ALA A 248 -42.26 44.78 -32.29
C ALA A 248 -40.79 45.16 -32.09
N GLY A 249 -39.79 44.32 -32.34
CA GLY A 249 -39.64 43.54 -33.56
C GLY A 249 -38.55 44.21 -34.39
N GLU A 250 -37.33 44.30 -33.87
CA GLU A 250 -36.16 44.65 -34.68
C GLU A 250 -35.53 43.36 -35.18
N LYS A 251 -35.62 43.18 -36.50
CA LYS A 251 -35.16 42.02 -37.26
C LYS A 251 -33.64 41.98 -37.27
N VAL A 252 -33.05 40.91 -36.74
CA VAL A 252 -31.74 40.44 -37.16
C VAL A 252 -31.93 39.12 -37.91
N ASN A 253 -31.41 39.09 -39.13
CA ASN A 253 -31.49 38.00 -40.11
C ASN A 253 -30.90 36.69 -39.55
N PRO A 254 -31.47 35.50 -39.86
CA PRO A 254 -30.93 34.23 -39.44
C PRO A 254 -30.08 33.60 -40.57
N GLU A 255 -28.85 33.18 -40.27
CA GLU A 255 -28.21 32.10 -41.05
C GLU A 255 -27.18 31.31 -40.24
N ALA A 256 -27.44 29.99 -40.18
CA ALA A 256 -26.56 28.83 -40.05
C ALA A 256 -25.57 28.73 -38.85
N GLN A 257 -25.82 27.83 -37.88
CA GLN A 257 -25.27 26.45 -37.75
C GLN A 257 -23.76 26.44 -37.42
N GLN A 258 -23.21 25.82 -36.37
CA GLN A 258 -23.38 24.45 -35.86
C GLN A 258 -22.82 24.37 -34.41
N GLY A 259 -23.35 23.46 -33.58
CA GLY A 259 -22.72 23.11 -32.30
C GLY A 259 -23.65 22.31 -31.38
N SER A 260 -23.50 21.00 -31.39
CA SER A 260 -24.36 20.00 -30.77
C SER A 260 -24.64 20.21 -29.27
N VAL A 261 -25.88 19.89 -28.93
CA VAL A 261 -26.37 19.56 -27.59
C VAL A 261 -25.62 18.36 -27.04
N ILE A 262 -24.96 18.50 -25.88
CA ILE A 262 -24.74 17.39 -24.94
C ILE A 262 -25.04 17.92 -23.54
N HIS A 263 -26.08 17.37 -22.91
CA HIS A 263 -26.40 17.57 -21.51
C HIS A 263 -25.40 16.77 -20.66
N PRO A 264 -24.86 17.29 -19.55
CA PRO A 264 -24.22 16.43 -18.56
C PRO A 264 -25.30 15.80 -17.68
N ALA A 265 -25.32 14.46 -17.67
CA ALA A 265 -26.04 13.64 -16.70
C ALA A 265 -25.43 13.81 -15.29
N PRO A 266 -26.20 13.57 -14.21
CA PRO A 266 -25.68 13.61 -12.84
C PRO A 266 -24.70 12.45 -12.59
N PRO A 267 -23.70 12.62 -11.70
CA PRO A 267 -22.74 11.56 -11.42
C PRO A 267 -23.43 10.41 -10.69
N GLY A 268 -23.45 9.26 -11.36
CA GLY A 268 -23.74 7.97 -10.74
C GLY A 268 -22.48 7.42 -10.09
N ASP A 269 -22.67 6.88 -8.90
CA ASP A 269 -21.75 6.04 -8.15
C ASP A 269 -21.10 4.97 -9.05
N ALA A 270 -19.78 4.86 -8.95
CA ALA A 270 -19.02 3.67 -9.33
C ALA A 270 -18.29 3.14 -8.08
N PRO A 271 -18.13 1.80 -7.97
CA PRO A 271 -17.91 1.14 -6.70
C PRO A 271 -16.44 1.13 -6.27
N HIS A 272 -16.21 1.30 -4.97
CA HIS A 272 -14.97 0.96 -4.28
C HIS A 272 -14.87 -0.56 -4.04
N PRO A 273 -13.71 -1.20 -4.28
CA PRO A 273 -13.39 -2.48 -3.66
C PRO A 273 -12.65 -2.25 -2.35
N GLY A 274 -13.15 -2.85 -1.26
CA GLY A 274 -12.39 -3.10 -0.04
C GLY A 274 -12.68 -2.17 1.13
N ASP A 275 -13.64 -2.57 1.96
CA ASP A 275 -13.51 -2.46 3.42
C ASP A 275 -14.41 -3.52 4.07
N LYS A 276 -13.79 -4.62 4.52
CA LYS A 276 -14.40 -5.56 5.46
C LYS A 276 -14.22 -4.99 6.86
N ALA A 277 -15.31 -4.49 7.44
CA ALA A 277 -15.44 -4.29 8.88
C ALA A 277 -16.17 -5.50 9.52
N PRO A 278 -15.98 -5.78 10.82
CA PRO A 278 -16.25 -7.07 11.43
C PRO A 278 -17.72 -7.26 11.82
N GLU A 279 -18.22 -8.48 11.62
CA GLU A 279 -19.48 -8.93 12.23
C GLU A 279 -19.32 -9.06 13.75
N THR A 280 -20.21 -8.38 14.46
CA THR A 280 -20.48 -8.62 15.88
C THR A 280 -21.54 -9.73 15.99
N PRO A 281 -21.36 -10.76 16.84
CA PRO A 281 -22.37 -11.80 17.00
C PRO A 281 -23.60 -11.29 17.75
N GLN A 282 -24.78 -11.61 17.22
CA GLN A 282 -26.05 -11.47 17.92
C GLN A 282 -26.12 -12.45 19.10
N GLU A 283 -26.21 -11.89 20.32
CA GLU A 283 -26.70 -12.62 21.49
C GLU A 283 -28.15 -13.06 21.24
N THR A 284 -28.36 -14.37 21.15
CA THR A 284 -29.68 -14.98 21.28
C THR A 284 -29.86 -15.41 22.73
N HIS A 285 -30.76 -14.69 23.40
CA HIS A 285 -31.25 -14.97 24.73
C HIS A 285 -32.09 -16.27 24.71
N VAL A 286 -31.55 -17.37 25.27
CA VAL A 286 -32.33 -18.56 25.59
C VAL A 286 -32.53 -18.62 27.10
N GLN A 287 -33.76 -18.32 27.50
CA GLN A 287 -34.34 -18.59 28.81
C GLN A 287 -34.26 -20.10 29.09
N ASN A 288 -33.62 -20.48 30.20
CA ASN A 288 -33.86 -21.78 30.83
C ASN A 288 -34.48 -21.54 32.21
N GLN A 289 -35.76 -21.88 32.33
CA GLN A 289 -36.46 -22.06 33.59
C GLN A 289 -36.49 -23.56 33.89
N GLN A 290 -36.10 -23.87 35.14
CA GLN A 290 -36.29 -25.13 35.89
C GLN A 290 -35.43 -26.34 35.50
#